data_AF-A0A2W2J9F2-F1
#
_entry.id   AF-A0A2W2J9F2-F1
#
_cell.length_a   1.000
_cell.length_b   1.000
_cell.length_c   1.000
_cell.angle_alpha   90.00
_cell.angle_beta   90.00
_cell.angle_gamma   90.00
#
_symmetry.space_group_name_H-M   'P 1'
#
loop_
_entity.id
_entity.type
_entity.pdbx_description
1 polymer ?
#
loop_
_entity_poly.entity_id
_entity_poly.type
_entity_poly.pdbx_seq_one_letter_code
_entity_poly.pdbx_strand_id
1 'polypeptide(L)'
;SAPRSRPADRWVSLRAQRGNADDALMLRLHGPDWWRKAVAPRGRIRSHLAVTAAGAAACALAAAGRPRAAAVAGLGWAAGTAEFAWARITPGPRTREEVTTMAVTSVLIPPAATWHWLTGRWRHRNAPAWREVAA
;
A
#
# COMPACT_ATOMS: atom_id res chain seq x y z
N SER A 1 1.10 9.90 38.19
CA SER A 1 0.26 9.98 36.97
C SER A 1 1.14 9.79 35.75
N ALA A 2 1.00 8.68 35.03
CA ALA A 2 1.71 8.49 33.76
C ALA A 2 1.23 9.51 32.72
N PRO A 3 2.10 10.06 31.87
CA PRO A 3 1.68 10.98 30.82
C PRO A 3 0.69 10.30 29.88
N ARG A 4 -0.50 10.89 29.73
CA ARG A 4 -1.48 10.51 28.70
C ARG A 4 -0.81 10.72 27.34
N SER A 5 -0.35 9.64 26.71
CA SER A 5 0.09 9.65 25.32
C SER A 5 -1.03 10.22 24.45
N ARG A 6 -0.73 11.19 23.58
CA ARG A 6 -1.70 11.62 22.56
C ARG A 6 -2.18 10.38 21.80
N PRO A 7 -3.48 10.24 21.50
CA PRO A 7 -3.94 9.17 20.61
C PRO A 7 -3.10 9.25 19.34
N ALA A 8 -2.37 8.18 19.00
CA ALA A 8 -1.71 8.11 17.72
C ALA A 8 -2.77 8.40 16.65
N ASP A 9 -2.51 9.36 15.77
CA ASP A 9 -3.50 9.74 14.76
C ASP A 9 -3.89 8.49 13.96
N ARG A 10 -5.17 8.09 14.11
CA ARG A 10 -5.71 6.82 13.62
C ARG A 10 -5.50 6.62 12.11
N TRP A 11 -5.27 7.70 11.37
CA TRP A 11 -5.13 7.72 9.92
C TRP A 11 -3.72 8.03 9.42
N VAL A 12 -2.73 8.12 10.32
CA VAL A 12 -1.34 8.41 9.96
C VAL A 12 -0.79 7.41 8.94
N SER A 13 -1.13 6.12 9.08
CA SER A 13 -0.71 5.07 8.14
C SER A 13 -1.28 5.25 6.73
N LEU A 14 -2.46 5.86 6.59
CA LEU A 14 -3.03 6.19 5.28
C LEU A 14 -2.34 7.40 4.66
N ARG A 15 -2.10 8.45 5.45
CA ARG A 15 -1.41 9.64 4.94
C ARG A 15 0.03 9.35 4.54
N ALA A 16 0.70 8.42 5.23
CA ALA A 16 2.02 7.94 4.86
C ALA A 16 2.06 7.31 3.45
N GLN A 17 0.92 6.83 2.92
CA GLN A 17 0.87 6.25 1.57
C GLN A 17 1.17 7.26 0.45
N ARG A 18 1.14 8.57 0.74
CA ARG A 18 1.62 9.61 -0.18
C ARG A 18 3.06 9.37 -0.64
N GLY A 19 3.91 8.80 0.21
CA GLY A 19 5.30 8.47 -0.12
C GLY A 19 5.45 7.45 -1.25
N ASN A 20 4.41 6.66 -1.58
CA ASN A 20 4.47 5.77 -2.74
C ASN A 20 4.58 6.55 -4.07
N ALA A 21 4.17 7.83 -4.10
CA ALA A 21 4.41 8.67 -5.27
C ALA A 21 5.91 8.99 -5.43
N ASP A 22 6.61 9.21 -4.31
CA ASP A 22 8.05 9.45 -4.28
C ASP A 22 8.82 8.16 -4.61
N ASP A 23 8.38 7.00 -4.14
CA ASP A 23 8.94 5.70 -4.54
C ASP A 23 8.89 5.49 -6.07
N ALA A 24 7.80 5.95 -6.71
CA ALA A 24 7.67 5.90 -8.17
C ALA A 24 8.64 6.84 -8.88
N LEU A 25 8.92 8.02 -8.30
CA LEU A 25 9.97 8.91 -8.77
C LEU A 25 11.36 8.28 -8.59
N MET A 26 11.66 7.73 -7.41
CA MET A 26 12.93 7.08 -7.11
C MET A 26 13.22 5.92 -8.06
N LEU A 27 12.20 5.11 -8.37
CA LEU A 27 12.27 4.06 -9.38
C LEU A 27 12.63 4.62 -10.77
N ARG A 28 12.08 5.77 -11.15
CA ARG A 28 12.33 6.40 -12.45
C ARG A 28 13.73 7.00 -12.54
N LEU A 29 14.20 7.63 -11.48
CA LEU A 29 15.50 8.30 -11.39
C LEU A 29 16.64 7.28 -11.28
N HIS A 30 16.50 6.28 -10.41
CA HIS A 30 17.61 5.42 -9.98
C HIS A 30 17.45 3.94 -10.38
N GLY A 31 16.35 3.58 -11.04
CA GLY A 31 16.09 2.22 -11.51
C GLY A 31 15.55 1.27 -10.42
N PRO A 32 15.34 -0.02 -10.73
CA PRO A 32 14.63 -0.98 -9.88
C PRO A 32 15.31 -1.30 -8.54
N ASP A 33 16.60 -1.01 -8.41
CA ASP A 33 17.42 -1.30 -7.23
C ASP A 33 17.70 -0.09 -6.34
N TRP A 34 17.00 1.02 -6.59
CA TRP A 34 17.18 2.27 -5.85
C TRP A 34 17.08 2.08 -4.33
N TRP A 35 16.18 1.20 -3.86
CA TRP A 35 15.97 0.94 -2.44
C TRP A 35 17.20 0.30 -1.77
N ARG A 36 17.98 -0.52 -2.51
CA ARG A 36 19.26 -1.07 -2.01
C ARG A 36 20.28 0.05 -1.85
N LYS A 37 20.37 0.93 -2.85
CA LYS A 37 21.31 2.07 -2.86
C LYS A 37 20.97 3.10 -1.78
N ALA A 38 19.68 3.32 -1.53
CA ALA A 38 19.18 4.26 -0.53
C ALA A 38 19.06 3.66 0.89
N VAL A 39 19.40 2.38 1.08
CA VAL A 39 19.18 1.64 2.35
C VAL A 39 17.73 1.78 2.84
N ALA A 40 16.79 1.84 1.89
CA ALA A 40 15.37 1.98 2.18
C ALA A 40 14.73 0.61 2.38
N PRO A 41 13.75 0.48 3.31
CA PRO A 41 12.97 -0.74 3.44
C PRO A 41 12.29 -1.11 2.13
N ARG A 42 12.24 -2.40 1.83
CA ARG A 42 11.55 -2.88 0.63
C ARG A 42 10.04 -2.73 0.82
N GLY A 43 9.41 -1.85 0.04
CA GLY A 43 7.97 -1.60 0.10
C GLY A 43 7.11 -2.79 -0.35
N ARG A 44 5.80 -2.73 -0.03
CA ARG A 44 4.79 -3.77 -0.35
C ARG A 44 3.96 -3.49 -1.60
N ILE A 45 4.37 -2.54 -2.43
CA ILE A 45 3.53 -2.01 -3.52
C ILE A 45 3.03 -3.09 -4.50
N ARG A 46 3.82 -4.12 -4.80
CA ARG A 46 3.39 -5.23 -5.68
C ARG A 46 2.23 -6.01 -5.09
N SER A 47 2.29 -6.33 -3.80
CA SER A 47 1.20 -7.01 -3.10
C SER A 47 -0.03 -6.10 -3.00
N HIS A 48 0.16 -4.80 -2.76
CA HIS A 48 -0.95 -3.84 -2.73
C HIS A 48 -1.66 -3.74 -4.09
N LEU A 49 -0.90 -3.67 -5.19
CA LEU A 49 -1.45 -3.70 -6.55
C LEU A 49 -2.28 -4.97 -6.80
N ALA A 50 -1.77 -6.14 -6.40
CA ALA A 50 -2.48 -7.41 -6.57
C ALA A 50 -3.78 -7.45 -5.75
N VAL A 51 -3.75 -7.02 -4.49
CA VAL A 51 -4.93 -6.96 -3.62
C VAL A 51 -5.96 -5.97 -4.17
N THR A 52 -5.53 -4.77 -4.56
CA THR A 52 -6.42 -3.76 -5.15
C THR A 52 -7.03 -4.24 -6.46
N ALA A 53 -6.25 -4.86 -7.34
CA ALA A 53 -6.76 -5.41 -8.59
C ALA A 53 -7.76 -6.55 -8.37
N ALA A 54 -7.50 -7.45 -7.42
CA ALA A 54 -8.43 -8.52 -7.07
C ALA A 54 -9.77 -7.97 -6.53
N GLY A 55 -9.73 -6.95 -5.67
CA GLY A 55 -10.93 -6.29 -5.16
C GLY A 55 -11.73 -5.59 -6.27
N ALA A 56 -11.06 -4.83 -7.13
CA ALA A 56 -11.70 -4.19 -8.28
C ALA A 56 -12.29 -5.21 -9.26
N ALA A 57 -11.58 -6.30 -9.53
CA ALA A 57 -12.06 -7.39 -10.38
C ALA A 57 -13.29 -8.09 -9.77
N ALA A 58 -13.31 -8.32 -8.46
CA ALA A 58 -14.47 -8.90 -7.78
C ALA A 58 -15.73 -8.04 -7.98
N CYS A 59 -15.61 -6.72 -7.78
CA CYS A 59 -16.72 -5.79 -8.03
C CYS A 59 -17.16 -5.79 -9.50
N ALA A 60 -16.22 -5.71 -10.44
CA ALA A 60 -16.53 -5.69 -11.87
C ALA A 60 -17.20 -6.99 -12.34
N LEU A 61 -16.71 -8.15 -11.88
CA LEU A 61 -17.27 -9.46 -12.22
C LEU A 61 -18.66 -9.66 -11.61
N ALA A 62 -18.89 -9.16 -10.39
CA ALA A 62 -20.22 -9.20 -9.77
C ALA A 62 -21.21 -8.34 -10.57
N ALA A 63 -20.82 -7.12 -10.94
CA ALA A 63 -21.64 -6.23 -11.78
C ALA A 63 -21.91 -6.82 -13.18
N ALA A 64 -20.98 -7.62 -13.72
CA ALA A 64 -21.13 -8.31 -15.00
C ALA A 64 -21.90 -9.64 -14.91
N GLY A 65 -22.51 -9.99 -13.77
CA GLY A 65 -23.28 -11.22 -13.62
C GLY A 65 -22.45 -12.50 -13.61
N ARG A 66 -21.16 -12.42 -13.22
CA ARG A 66 -20.24 -13.57 -13.15
C ARG A 66 -19.92 -13.96 -11.70
N PRO A 67 -20.89 -14.47 -10.91
CA PRO A 67 -20.76 -14.60 -9.46
C PRO A 67 -19.64 -15.54 -9.01
N ARG A 68 -19.39 -16.65 -9.73
CA ARG A 68 -18.28 -17.57 -9.39
C ARG A 68 -16.92 -16.91 -9.54
N ALA A 69 -16.71 -16.18 -10.64
CA ALA A 69 -15.46 -15.46 -10.88
C ALA A 69 -15.28 -14.31 -9.88
N ALA A 70 -16.37 -13.60 -9.56
CA ALA A 70 -16.38 -12.57 -8.52
C ALA A 70 -15.99 -13.14 -7.15
N ALA A 71 -16.51 -14.32 -6.79
CA ALA A 71 -16.16 -15.00 -5.54
C ALA A 71 -14.67 -15.36 -5.47
N VAL A 72 -14.09 -15.92 -6.55
CA VAL A 72 -12.64 -16.23 -6.60
C VAL A 72 -11.79 -14.97 -6.43
N ALA A 73 -12.11 -13.90 -7.16
CA ALA A 73 -11.41 -12.62 -7.03
C ALA A 73 -11.58 -12.03 -5.61
N GLY A 74 -12.79 -12.10 -5.06
CA GLY A 74 -13.12 -11.66 -3.70
C GLY A 74 -12.35 -12.42 -2.62
N LEU A 75 -12.18 -13.74 -2.78
CA LEU A 75 -11.34 -14.55 -1.88
C LEU A 75 -9.88 -14.15 -1.96
N GLY A 76 -9.35 -13.88 -3.17
CA GLY A 76 -7.99 -13.38 -3.34
C GLY A 76 -7.77 -12.03 -2.65
N TRP A 77 -8.72 -11.11 -2.81
CA TRP A 77 -8.72 -9.82 -2.10
C TRP A 77 -8.79 -9.99 -0.58
N ALA A 78 -9.68 -10.84 -0.09
CA ALA A 78 -9.87 -11.09 1.34
C ALA A 78 -8.62 -11.71 1.96
N ALA A 79 -8.03 -12.72 1.33
CA ALA A 79 -6.82 -13.39 1.80
C ALA A 79 -5.63 -12.41 1.87
N GLY A 80 -5.41 -11.60 0.83
CA GLY A 80 -4.33 -10.61 0.84
C GLY A 80 -4.56 -9.48 1.85
N THR A 81 -5.81 -9.06 2.06
CA THR A 81 -6.15 -8.07 3.10
C THR A 81 -5.94 -8.65 4.50
N ALA A 82 -6.31 -9.91 4.72
CA ALA A 82 -6.12 -10.61 5.99
C ALA A 82 -4.63 -10.80 6.30
N GLU A 83 -3.82 -11.22 5.33
CA GLU A 83 -2.35 -11.31 5.49
C GLU A 83 -1.75 -9.96 5.87
N PHE A 84 -2.17 -8.89 5.18
CA PHE A 84 -1.67 -7.55 5.47
C PHE A 84 -2.10 -7.05 6.85
N ALA A 85 -3.36 -7.28 7.24
CA ALA A 85 -3.86 -6.95 8.57
C ALA A 85 -3.11 -7.72 9.65
N TRP A 86 -2.89 -9.03 9.45
CA TRP A 86 -2.11 -9.88 10.35
C TRP A 86 -0.70 -9.34 10.52
N ALA A 87 0.03 -9.09 9.42
CA ALA A 87 1.39 -8.56 9.46
C ALA A 87 1.50 -7.22 10.20
N ARG A 88 0.44 -6.40 10.19
CA ARG A 88 0.38 -5.15 10.95
C ARG A 88 0.03 -5.39 12.42
N ILE A 89 -0.91 -6.29 12.71
CA ILE A 89 -1.43 -6.53 14.06
C ILE A 89 -0.45 -7.37 14.90
N THR A 90 0.21 -8.37 14.35
CA THR A 90 1.10 -9.27 15.11
C THR A 90 2.19 -8.53 15.90
N PRO A 91 2.85 -7.48 15.36
CA PRO A 91 3.82 -6.69 16.14
C PRO A 91 3.24 -5.86 17.29
N GLY A 92 1.92 -5.64 17.35
CA GLY A 92 1.25 -5.18 18.58
C GLY A 92 0.43 -3.89 18.50
N PRO A 93 -0.90 -3.98 18.36
CA PRO A 93 -1.86 -3.16 19.07
C PRO A 93 -2.02 -3.68 20.51
N ARG A 94 -2.28 -2.77 21.46
CA ARG A 94 -2.53 -3.09 22.87
C ARG A 94 -4.01 -3.00 23.25
N THR A 95 -4.86 -2.54 22.33
CA THR A 95 -6.29 -2.31 22.58
C THR A 95 -7.17 -2.77 21.41
N ARG A 96 -8.46 -3.03 21.69
CA ARG A 96 -9.46 -3.33 20.66
C ARG A 96 -9.63 -2.19 19.66
N GLU A 97 -9.52 -0.94 20.11
CA GLU A 97 -9.62 0.24 19.25
C GLU A 97 -8.49 0.29 18.22
N GLU A 98 -7.26 -0.01 18.65
CA GLU A 98 -6.12 -0.09 17.76
C GLU A 98 -6.29 -1.25 16.77
N VAL A 99 -6.74 -2.43 17.22
CA VAL A 99 -7.04 -3.56 16.32
C VAL A 99 -8.07 -3.17 15.25
N THR A 100 -9.18 -2.53 15.64
CA THR A 100 -10.20 -2.06 14.70
C THR A 100 -9.62 -1.03 13.72
N THR A 101 -8.84 -0.07 14.22
CA THR A 101 -8.18 0.93 13.36
C THR A 101 -7.23 0.26 12.38
N MET A 102 -6.46 -0.74 12.82
CA MET A 102 -5.54 -1.49 11.98
C MET A 102 -6.28 -2.34 10.95
N ALA A 103 -7.38 -2.99 11.31
CA ALA A 103 -8.21 -3.74 10.36
C ALA A 103 -8.80 -2.82 9.27
N VAL A 104 -9.43 -1.71 9.67
CA VAL A 104 -10.02 -0.72 8.74
C VAL A 104 -8.94 -0.14 7.82
N THR A 105 -7.82 0.31 8.39
CA THR A 105 -6.74 0.85 7.58
C THR A 105 -6.06 -0.22 6.71
N SER A 106 -6.12 -1.51 7.05
CA SER A 106 -5.58 -2.58 6.21
C SER A 106 -6.40 -2.83 4.95
N VAL A 107 -7.71 -2.56 5.00
CA VAL A 107 -8.57 -2.54 3.80
C VAL A 107 -8.23 -1.33 2.91
N LEU A 108 -7.97 -0.18 3.52
CA LEU A 108 -7.83 1.10 2.81
C LEU A 108 -6.42 1.40 2.30
N ILE A 109 -5.37 0.89 2.96
CA ILE A 109 -3.97 1.15 2.58
C ILE A 109 -3.65 0.60 1.18
N PRO A 110 -3.98 -0.64 0.80
CA PRO A 110 -3.65 -1.16 -0.53
C PRO A 110 -4.14 -0.28 -1.70
N PRO A 111 -5.43 0.14 -1.77
CA PRO A 111 -5.88 1.04 -2.83
C PRO A 111 -5.25 2.44 -2.73
N ALA A 112 -5.03 2.97 -1.52
CA ALA A 112 -4.36 4.28 -1.34
C ALA A 112 -2.90 4.26 -1.83
N ALA A 113 -2.14 3.22 -1.48
CA ALA A 113 -0.76 3.01 -1.93
C ALA A 113 -0.71 2.85 -3.45
N THR A 114 -1.60 2.02 -4.02
CA THR A 114 -1.75 1.83 -5.46
C THR A 114 -2.02 3.15 -6.18
N TRP A 115 -2.98 3.94 -5.69
CA TRP A 115 -3.33 5.23 -6.26
C TRP A 115 -2.15 6.21 -6.25
N HIS A 116 -1.49 6.38 -5.11
CA HIS A 116 -0.35 7.28 -4.98
C HIS A 116 0.83 6.85 -5.86
N TRP A 117 1.13 5.55 -5.93
CA TRP A 117 2.19 5.01 -6.78
C TRP A 117 1.91 5.22 -8.27
N LEU A 118 0.70 4.89 -8.74
CA LEU A 118 0.29 5.10 -10.14
C LEU A 118 0.31 6.58 -10.50
N THR A 119 -0.17 7.43 -9.58
CA THR A 119 -0.13 8.89 -9.75
C THR A 119 1.30 9.40 -9.86
N GLY A 120 2.22 8.92 -8.99
CA GLY A 120 3.64 9.26 -9.06
C GLY A 120 4.28 8.80 -10.36
N ARG A 121 4.00 7.56 -10.79
CA ARG A 121 4.45 7.02 -12.08
C ARG A 121 3.99 7.88 -13.25
N TRP A 122 2.75 8.34 -13.23
CA TRP A 122 2.21 9.21 -14.27
C TRP A 122 2.87 10.59 -14.25
N ARG A 123 2.92 11.23 -13.07
CA ARG A 123 3.52 12.56 -12.89
C ARG A 123 4.98 12.62 -13.31
N HIS A 124 5.74 11.56 -13.01
CA HIS A 124 7.18 11.50 -13.24
C HIS A 124 7.58 10.68 -14.46
N ARG A 125 6.65 10.30 -15.34
CA ARG A 125 6.94 9.50 -16.55
C ARG A 125 8.07 10.07 -17.42
N ASN A 126 8.17 11.41 -17.47
CA ASN A 126 9.16 12.14 -18.27
C ASN A 126 10.41 12.55 -17.48
N ALA A 127 10.53 12.21 -16.20
CA ALA A 127 11.73 12.51 -15.44
C ALA A 127 12.92 11.73 -16.05
N PRO A 128 14.03 12.39 -16.40
CA PRO A 128 15.20 11.70 -16.91
C PRO A 128 15.78 10.79 -15.82
N ALA A 129 16.38 9.66 -16.22
CA ALA A 129 17.17 8.87 -15.28
C ALA A 129 18.30 9.76 -14.74
N TRP A 130 18.57 9.64 -13.44
CA TRP A 130 19.69 10.34 -12.84
C TRP A 130 20.99 9.89 -13.52
N ARG A 131 21.73 10.85 -14.07
CA ARG A 131 23.09 10.64 -14.55
C ARG A 131 24.00 11.13 -13.45
N GLU A 132 24.78 10.22 -12.86
CA GLU A 132 25.89 10.65 -12.01
C GLU A 132 26.78 11.55 -12.86
N VAL A 133 27.01 12.78 -12.38
CA VAL A 133 28.03 13.64 -12.99
C VAL A 133 29.35 12.97 -12.66
N ALA A 134 30.04 12.47 -13.67
CA ALA A 134 31.39 11.94 -13.50
C ALA A 134 32.25 13.07 -12.90
N ALA A 135 32.76 12.84 -11.69
CA ALA A 135 33.75 13.69 -11.05
C ALA A 135 35.13 13.49 -11.69
#